data_AF-Q93M71-F1
#
_entry.id   AF-Q93M71-F1
#
_cell.length_a   1.000
_cell.length_b   1.000
_cell.length_c   1.000
_cell.angle_alpha   90.00
_cell.angle_beta   90.00
_cell.angle_gamma   90.00
#
_symmetry.space_group_name_H-M   'P 1'
#
loop_
_entity.id
_entity.type
_entity.pdbx_description
1 polymer ?
#
loop_
_entity_poly.entity_id
_entity_poly.type
_entity_poly.pdbx_seq_one_letter_code
_entity_poly.pdbx_strand_id
1 'polypeptide(L)'
;MHWLETKIPPPVVMVLLGLAAFAITRLVPAVSFSLPLRTPVAVVLGCVGVALNGVPKLAFKRAGTTVNPLRPALATQLITGGVYRYSRNPMYLGHAFILLGWTLYLHHAAALLAVALFVLYVTRFQIRPEERQLSVRFPGVYAEF
;
A
#
# COMPACT_ATOMS: atom_id res chain seq x y z
N MET A 1 0.91 -14.16 -16.86
CA MET A 1 0.10 -12.95 -17.15
C MET A 1 0.90 -11.70 -16.78
N HIS A 2 1.57 -11.06 -17.74
CA HIS A 2 2.34 -9.82 -17.55
C HIS A 2 1.56 -8.56 -17.93
N TRP A 3 0.39 -8.71 -18.55
CA TRP A 3 -0.35 -7.60 -19.18
C TRP A 3 -1.06 -6.66 -18.20
N LEU A 4 -1.22 -7.04 -16.92
CA LEU A 4 -1.88 -6.23 -15.89
C LEU A 4 -0.88 -5.61 -14.90
N GLU A 5 0.41 -5.92 -15.04
CA GLU A 5 1.45 -5.35 -14.18
C GLU A 5 1.46 -3.83 -14.38
N THR A 6 1.49 -3.09 -13.26
CA THR A 6 1.56 -1.61 -13.22
C THR A 6 0.49 -0.84 -14.01
N LYS A 7 -0.70 -1.42 -14.25
CA LYS A 7 -1.80 -0.70 -14.94
C LYS A 7 -2.75 0.05 -14.02
N ILE A 8 -3.19 -0.59 -12.94
CA ILE A 8 -4.15 0.00 -12.01
C ILE A 8 -3.38 0.54 -10.82
N PRO A 9 -3.38 1.86 -10.57
CA PRO A 9 -2.68 2.43 -9.44
C PRO A 9 -3.19 1.87 -8.11
N PRO A 10 -2.30 1.56 -7.15
CA PRO A 10 -2.70 1.07 -5.82
C PRO A 10 -3.76 1.94 -5.10
N PRO A 11 -3.71 3.30 -5.16
CA PRO A 11 -4.78 4.12 -4.57
C PRO A 11 -6.17 3.80 -5.11
N VAL A 12 -6.28 3.51 -6.42
CA VAL A 12 -7.56 3.18 -7.05
C VAL A 12 -8.07 1.84 -6.53
N VAL A 13 -7.20 0.83 -6.44
CA VAL A 13 -7.57 -0.49 -5.90
C VAL A 13 -7.97 -0.39 -4.44
N MET A 14 -7.25 0.40 -3.64
CA MET A 14 -7.58 0.67 -2.24
C MET A 14 -8.98 1.27 -2.09
N VAL A 15 -9.32 2.28 -2.91
CA VAL A 15 -10.65 2.91 -2.88
C VAL A 15 -11.74 1.91 -3.29
N LEU A 16 -11.54 1.17 -4.39
CA LEU A 16 -12.51 0.17 -4.85
C LEU A 16 -12.76 -0.91 -3.79
N LEU A 17 -11.71 -1.43 -3.17
CA LEU A 17 -11.83 -2.40 -2.09
C LEU A 17 -12.45 -1.79 -0.83
N GLY A 18 -12.18 -0.53 -0.52
CA GLY A 18 -12.82 0.19 0.58
C GLY A 18 -14.33 0.38 0.37
N LEU A 19 -14.75 0.70 -0.86
CA LEU A 19 -16.16 0.80 -1.25
C LEU A 19 -16.85 -0.58 -1.20
N ALA A 20 -16.18 -1.63 -1.69
CA ALA A 20 -16.70 -3.00 -1.59
C ALA A 20 -16.82 -3.46 -0.13
N ALA A 21 -15.85 -3.11 0.71
CA ALA A 21 -15.87 -3.36 2.15
C ALA A 21 -17.03 -2.62 2.84
N PHE A 22 -17.38 -1.41 2.39
CA PHE A 22 -18.56 -0.72 2.89
C PHE A 22 -19.85 -1.40 2.43
N ALA A 23 -19.95 -1.75 1.14
CA ALA A 23 -21.13 -2.41 0.59
C ALA A 23 -21.43 -3.75 1.28
N ILE A 24 -20.40 -4.57 1.56
CA ILE A 24 -20.59 -5.87 2.20
C ILE A 24 -21.18 -5.76 3.60
N THR A 25 -20.93 -4.66 4.32
CA THR A 25 -21.56 -4.42 5.64
C THR A 25 -23.07 -4.25 5.56
N ARG A 26 -23.58 -3.80 4.40
CA ARG A 26 -25.02 -3.65 4.14
C ARG A 26 -25.66 -4.94 3.64
N LEU A 27 -24.89 -5.76 2.94
CA LEU A 27 -25.37 -7.01 2.33
C LEU A 27 -25.36 -8.20 3.30
N VAL A 28 -24.41 -8.24 4.24
CA VAL A 28 -24.20 -9.38 5.14
C VAL A 28 -24.08 -8.93 6.61
N PRO A 29 -25.11 -8.30 7.20
CA PRO A 29 -25.01 -7.72 8.54
C PRO A 29 -24.71 -8.73 9.66
N ALA A 30 -24.92 -10.03 9.41
CA ALA A 30 -24.76 -11.12 10.37
C ALA A 30 -23.32 -11.29 10.92
N VAL A 31 -22.30 -10.78 10.22
CA VAL A 31 -20.88 -10.93 10.63
C VAL A 31 -20.26 -9.64 11.18
N SER A 32 -21.11 -8.75 11.70
CA SER A 32 -20.67 -7.58 12.46
C SER A 32 -20.09 -7.96 13.83
N PHE A 33 -19.13 -7.17 14.32
CA PHE A 33 -18.56 -7.31 15.66
C PHE A 33 -18.51 -5.96 16.37
N SER A 34 -18.33 -5.97 17.70
CA SER A 34 -18.08 -4.76 18.47
C SER A 34 -16.60 -4.65 18.85
N LEU A 35 -15.98 -3.54 18.49
CA LEU A 35 -14.61 -3.21 18.84
C LEU A 35 -14.60 -1.92 19.67
N PRO A 36 -14.14 -1.95 20.94
CA PRO A 36 -13.96 -0.73 21.71
C PRO A 36 -12.86 0.13 21.06
N LEU A 37 -12.96 1.46 21.21
CA LEU A 37 -11.96 2.41 20.70
C LEU A 37 -11.76 2.38 19.17
N ARG A 38 -12.76 1.95 18.39
CA ARG A 38 -12.68 1.89 16.91
C ARG A 38 -12.21 3.18 16.24
N THR A 39 -12.74 4.32 16.68
CA THR A 39 -12.50 5.62 16.06
C THR A 39 -11.06 6.05 16.30
N PRO A 40 -10.53 6.09 17.54
CA PRO A 40 -9.12 6.43 17.73
C PRO A 40 -8.18 5.42 17.06
N VAL A 41 -8.48 4.12 17.07
CA VAL A 41 -7.66 3.12 16.34
C VAL A 41 -7.65 3.40 14.84
N ALA A 42 -8.82 3.62 14.23
CA ALA A 42 -8.92 3.93 12.80
C ALA A 42 -8.20 5.24 12.44
N VAL A 43 -8.31 6.27 13.27
CA VAL A 43 -7.60 7.54 13.09
C VAL A 43 -6.09 7.35 13.17
N VAL A 44 -5.60 6.64 14.18
CA VAL A 44 -4.16 6.35 14.32
C VAL A 44 -3.64 5.60 13.10
N LEU A 45 -4.32 4.54 12.68
CA LEU A 45 -3.94 3.76 11.49
C LEU A 45 -3.98 4.60 10.22
N GLY A 46 -5.00 5.45 10.06
CA GLY A 46 -5.10 6.41 8.96
C GLY A 46 -3.92 7.40 8.94
N CYS A 47 -3.60 8.01 10.08
CA CYS A 47 -2.47 8.93 10.23
C CYS A 47 -1.13 8.26 9.92
N VAL A 48 -0.90 7.05 10.45
CA VAL A 48 0.29 6.23 10.14
C VAL A 48 0.35 5.95 8.65
N GLY A 49 -0.76 5.55 8.03
CA GLY A 49 -0.81 5.25 6.61
C GLY A 49 -0.58 6.46 5.71
N VAL A 50 -1.08 7.64 6.09
CA VAL A 50 -0.79 8.91 5.41
C VAL A 50 0.68 9.29 5.56
N ALA A 51 1.25 9.14 6.75
CA ALA A 51 2.67 9.42 7.00
C ALA A 51 3.57 8.50 6.16
N LEU A 52 3.28 7.18 6.11
CA LEU A 52 3.99 6.21 5.29
C LEU A 52 3.85 6.45 3.77
N ASN A 53 2.82 7.18 3.33
CA ASN A 53 2.68 7.61 1.95
C ASN A 53 3.40 8.93 1.65
N GLY A 54 3.42 9.87 2.60
CA GLY A 54 3.94 11.22 2.42
C GLY A 54 5.44 11.33 2.70
N VAL A 55 5.88 10.87 3.88
CA VAL A 55 7.26 11.04 4.36
C VAL A 55 8.30 10.44 3.38
N PRO A 56 8.10 9.23 2.83
CA PRO A 56 9.10 8.65 1.93
C PRO A 56 9.29 9.47 0.63
N LYS A 57 8.27 10.21 0.17
CA LYS A 57 8.35 11.08 -1.03
C LYS A 57 9.37 12.21 -0.87
N LEU A 58 9.65 12.63 0.37
CA LEU A 58 10.66 13.66 0.64
C LEU A 58 12.06 13.18 0.25
N ALA A 59 12.37 11.89 0.43
CA ALA A 59 13.65 11.31 0.04
C ALA A 59 13.82 11.31 -1.49
N PHE A 60 12.76 10.96 -2.23
CA PHE A 60 12.76 11.00 -3.70
C PHE A 60 12.90 12.41 -4.25
N LYS A 61 12.20 13.38 -3.65
CA LYS A 61 12.32 14.79 -4.02
C LYS A 61 13.75 15.30 -3.80
N ARG A 62 14.38 14.94 -2.69
CA ARG A 62 15.79 15.32 -2.39
C ARG A 62 16.78 14.67 -3.35
N ALA A 63 16.54 13.41 -3.74
CA ALA A 63 17.38 12.67 -4.68
C ALA A 63 17.12 13.02 -6.15
N GLY A 64 16.11 13.84 -6.45
CA GLY A 64 15.74 14.20 -7.82
C GLY A 64 15.31 12.98 -8.66
N THR A 65 14.68 11.98 -8.04
CA THR A 65 14.30 10.73 -8.70
C THR A 65 12.78 10.48 -8.65
N THR A 66 12.27 9.56 -9.47
CA THR A 66 10.82 9.34 -9.62
C THR A 66 10.24 8.45 -8.53
N VAL A 67 9.09 8.85 -7.99
CA VAL A 67 8.27 8.02 -7.09
C VAL A 67 7.34 7.10 -7.88
N ASN A 68 7.17 7.30 -9.19
CA ASN A 68 6.11 6.68 -9.95
C ASN A 68 6.34 5.16 -10.13
N PRO A 69 5.57 4.29 -9.46
CA PRO A 69 5.76 2.85 -9.54
C PRO A 69 5.37 2.28 -10.90
N LEU A 70 4.64 3.05 -11.71
CA LEU A 70 4.25 2.66 -13.06
C LEU A 70 5.36 2.92 -14.09
N ARG A 71 6.42 3.63 -13.69
CA ARG A 71 7.57 3.96 -14.54
C ARG A 71 8.90 3.80 -13.79
N PRO A 72 9.21 2.62 -13.21
CA PRO A 72 10.41 2.48 -12.41
C PRO A 72 11.69 2.50 -13.27
N ALA A 73 11.57 2.31 -14.60
CA ALA A 73 12.65 2.57 -15.55
C ALA A 73 13.16 4.03 -15.57
N LEU A 74 12.37 4.99 -15.07
CA LEU A 74 12.80 6.39 -14.95
C LEU A 74 13.54 6.67 -13.62
N ALA A 75 13.71 5.67 -12.76
CA ALA A 75 14.49 5.82 -11.53
C ALA A 75 15.98 6.00 -11.86
N THR A 76 16.53 7.10 -11.36
CA THR A 76 17.94 7.47 -11.50
C THR A 76 18.78 7.00 -10.31
N GLN A 77 18.15 6.76 -9.15
CA GLN A 77 18.80 6.29 -7.93
C GLN A 77 17.86 5.39 -7.12
N LEU A 78 18.42 4.42 -6.39
CA LEU A 78 17.68 3.61 -5.43
C LEU A 78 17.73 4.26 -4.04
N ILE A 79 16.56 4.51 -3.44
CA ILE A 79 16.47 5.11 -2.11
C ILE A 79 16.44 3.99 -1.06
N THR A 80 17.51 3.86 -0.29
CA THR A 80 17.64 2.84 0.77
C THR A 80 17.63 3.42 2.19
N GLY A 81 17.68 4.76 2.32
CA GLY A 81 17.75 5.47 3.60
C GLY A 81 16.39 5.79 4.24
N GLY A 82 16.42 6.21 5.52
CA GLY A 82 15.22 6.60 6.26
C GLY A 82 14.22 5.45 6.43
N VAL A 83 12.94 5.69 6.09
CA VAL A 83 11.87 4.68 6.20
C VAL A 83 12.14 3.47 5.29
N TYR A 84 12.88 3.65 4.19
CA TYR A 84 13.23 2.57 3.27
C TYR A 84 14.13 1.49 3.88
N ARG A 85 14.81 1.77 5.01
CA ARG A 85 15.60 0.78 5.75
C ARG A 85 14.76 -0.33 6.38
N TYR A 86 13.47 -0.07 6.63
CA TYR A 86 12.57 -1.01 7.29
C TYR A 86 11.63 -1.72 6.31
N SER A 87 11.35 -1.09 5.18
CA SER A 87 10.52 -1.65 4.12
C SER A 87 10.96 -1.07 2.79
N ARG A 88 11.14 -1.91 1.78
CA ARG A 88 11.40 -1.47 0.40
C ARG A 88 10.20 -0.76 -0.23
N ASN A 89 9.00 -0.96 0.34
CA ASN A 89 7.73 -0.52 -0.24
C ASN A 89 6.83 0.20 0.79
N PRO A 90 7.32 1.26 1.48
CA PRO A 90 6.61 1.88 2.60
C PRO A 90 5.30 2.55 2.17
N MET A 91 5.22 3.04 0.93
CA MET A 91 3.99 3.65 0.42
C MET A 91 2.86 2.62 0.29
N TYR A 92 3.12 1.42 -0.23
CA TYR A 92 2.08 0.38 -0.31
C TYR A 92 1.63 -0.09 1.07
N LEU A 93 2.58 -0.19 2.01
CA LEU A 93 2.26 -0.44 3.41
C LEU A 93 1.34 0.65 3.97
N GLY A 94 1.61 1.92 3.66
CA GLY A 94 0.74 3.03 4.05
C GLY A 94 -0.70 2.92 3.54
N HIS A 95 -0.90 2.47 2.30
CA HIS A 95 -2.24 2.20 1.77
C HIS A 95 -2.94 1.06 2.52
N ALA A 96 -2.22 0.00 2.86
CA ALA A 96 -2.76 -1.11 3.64
C ALA A 96 -3.19 -0.64 5.05
N PHE A 97 -2.43 0.25 5.70
CA PHE A 97 -2.79 0.85 6.98
C PHE A 97 -4.06 1.71 6.90
N ILE A 98 -4.21 2.53 5.84
CA ILE A 98 -5.43 3.31 5.62
C ILE A 98 -6.64 2.38 5.45
N LEU A 99 -6.51 1.35 4.61
CA LEU A 99 -7.59 0.39 4.37
C LEU A 99 -7.91 -0.43 5.64
N LEU A 100 -6.91 -0.78 6.43
CA LEU A 100 -7.11 -1.46 7.71
C LEU A 100 -7.88 -0.58 8.70
N GLY A 101 -7.49 0.70 8.84
CA GLY A 101 -8.23 1.65 9.67
C GLY A 101 -9.68 1.80 9.24
N TRP A 102 -9.92 1.89 7.92
CA TRP A 102 -11.27 1.91 7.35
C TRP A 102 -12.08 0.65 7.69
N THR A 103 -11.53 -0.54 7.43
CA THR A 103 -12.24 -1.82 7.66
C THR A 103 -12.51 -2.10 9.15
N LEU A 104 -11.61 -1.66 10.05
CA LEU A 104 -11.84 -1.74 11.49
C LEU A 104 -12.92 -0.75 11.95
N TYR A 105 -12.98 0.45 11.37
CA TYR A 105 -14.06 1.41 11.63
C TYR A 105 -15.44 0.85 11.25
N LEU A 106 -15.50 0.01 10.22
CA LEU A 106 -16.74 -0.63 9.73
C LEU A 106 -17.28 -1.75 10.62
N HIS A 107 -16.54 -2.22 11.64
CA HIS A 107 -17.04 -3.23 12.60
C HIS A 107 -17.47 -4.56 11.96
N HIS A 108 -16.79 -4.99 10.91
CA HIS A 108 -17.27 -6.09 10.09
C HIS A 108 -16.16 -7.06 9.69
N ALA A 109 -16.30 -8.33 10.06
CA ALA A 109 -15.23 -9.33 9.85
C ALA A 109 -14.94 -9.52 8.35
N ALA A 110 -15.99 -9.55 7.50
CA ALA A 110 -15.79 -9.69 6.07
C ALA A 110 -15.14 -8.46 5.42
N ALA A 111 -15.20 -7.27 6.05
CA ALA A 111 -14.52 -6.09 5.53
C ALA A 111 -13.00 -6.23 5.59
N LEU A 112 -12.46 -6.98 6.56
CA LEU A 112 -11.02 -7.24 6.69
C LEU A 112 -10.44 -8.00 5.49
N LEU A 113 -11.26 -8.76 4.77
CA LEU A 113 -10.84 -9.43 3.53
C LEU A 113 -10.35 -8.43 2.48
N ALA A 114 -10.87 -7.20 2.47
CA ALA A 114 -10.40 -6.14 1.59
C ALA A 114 -8.91 -5.84 1.78
N VAL A 115 -8.41 -5.88 3.02
CA VAL A 115 -6.98 -5.66 3.34
C VAL A 115 -6.13 -6.79 2.77
N ALA A 116 -6.53 -8.05 2.99
CA ALA A 116 -5.82 -9.21 2.46
C ALA A 116 -5.80 -9.21 0.92
N LEU A 117 -6.93 -8.94 0.29
CA LEU A 117 -7.05 -8.81 -1.16
C LEU A 117 -6.17 -7.68 -1.70
N PHE A 118 -6.14 -6.53 -1.01
CA PHE A 118 -5.27 -5.42 -1.37
C PHE A 118 -3.80 -5.85 -1.34
N VAL A 119 -3.31 -6.41 -0.23
CA VAL A 119 -1.92 -6.85 -0.09
C VAL A 119 -1.55 -7.86 -1.17
N LEU A 120 -2.39 -8.88 -1.40
CA LEU A 120 -2.16 -9.87 -2.47
C LEU A 120 -2.06 -9.20 -3.84
N TYR A 121 -2.96 -8.25 -4.13
CA TYR A 121 -2.93 -7.49 -5.37
C TYR A 121 -1.64 -6.69 -5.52
N VAL A 122 -1.27 -5.86 -4.53
CA VAL A 122 -0.09 -4.99 -4.66
C VAL A 122 1.19 -5.83 -4.75
N THR A 123 1.29 -6.92 -3.99
CA THR A 123 2.44 -7.81 -4.03
C THR A 123 2.61 -8.41 -5.42
N ARG A 124 1.51 -8.89 -6.03
CA ARG A 124 1.57 -9.57 -7.32
C ARG A 124 1.76 -8.62 -8.50
N PHE A 125 1.08 -7.48 -8.51
CA PHE A 125 0.94 -6.62 -9.69
C PHE A 125 1.73 -5.31 -9.61
N GLN A 126 2.23 -4.92 -8.43
CA GLN A 126 3.00 -3.69 -8.24
C GLN A 126 4.41 -3.99 -7.71
N ILE A 127 4.53 -4.57 -6.51
CA ILE A 127 5.82 -4.83 -5.84
C ILE A 127 6.71 -5.73 -6.67
N ARG A 128 6.27 -6.96 -7.01
CA ARG A 128 7.12 -7.90 -7.74
C ARG A 128 7.60 -7.36 -9.10
N PRO A 129 6.74 -6.74 -9.94
CA PRO A 129 7.20 -6.11 -11.17
C PRO A 129 8.19 -4.96 -10.95
N GLU A 130 7.92 -4.08 -9.98
CA GLU A 130 8.79 -2.95 -9.65
C GLU A 130 10.16 -3.42 -9.17
N GLU A 131 10.18 -4.35 -8.22
CA GLU A 131 11.41 -4.93 -7.65
C GLU A 131 12.26 -5.63 -8.71
N ARG A 132 11.65 -6.35 -9.67
CA ARG A 132 12.39 -6.93 -10.80
C ARG A 132 13.05 -5.86 -11.69
N GLN A 133 12.37 -4.73 -11.94
CA GLN A 133 12.95 -3.66 -12.74
C GLN A 133 14.07 -2.94 -11.99
N LEU A 134 13.89 -2.71 -10.68
CA LEU A 134 14.90 -2.10 -9.83
C LEU A 134 16.13 -3.00 -9.65
N SER A 135 15.95 -4.32 -9.51
CA SER A 135 17.06 -5.27 -9.39
C SER A 135 17.91 -5.35 -10.65
N VAL A 136 17.29 -5.25 -11.83
CA VAL A 136 18.01 -5.20 -13.11
C VAL A 136 18.72 -3.85 -13.29
N ARG A 137 18.10 -2.75 -12.83
CA ARG A 137 18.65 -1.40 -12.99
C ARG A 137 19.80 -1.09 -12.03
N PHE A 138 19.73 -1.62 -10.81
CA PHE A 138 20.68 -1.34 -9.72
C PHE A 138 21.20 -2.63 -9.08
N PRO A 139 21.84 -3.55 -9.83
CA PRO A 139 22.12 -4.92 -9.35
C PRO A 139 22.95 -4.98 -8.07
N GLY A 140 23.99 -4.14 -7.93
CA GLY A 140 24.80 -4.10 -6.70
C GLY A 140 24.03 -3.53 -5.51
N VAL A 141 23.52 -2.31 -5.66
CA VAL A 141 22.81 -1.59 -4.57
C VAL A 141 21.54 -2.35 -4.14
N TYR A 142 20.83 -2.97 -5.07
CA TYR A 142 19.61 -3.72 -4.78
C TYR A 142 19.88 -5.06 -4.08
N ALA A 143 21.03 -5.71 -4.35
CA ALA A 143 21.41 -6.94 -3.68
C ALA A 143 21.76 -6.74 -2.20
N GLU A 144 22.24 -5.55 -1.84
CA GLU A 144 22.57 -5.16 -0.46
C GLU A 144 21.40 -4.54 0.31
N PHE A 145 20.28 -4.27 -0.37
CA PHE A 145 19.07 -3.64 0.19
C PHE A 145 18.08 -4.67 0.75
#